data_AF-A0A2L2YA71-F1
#
_entry.id   AF-A0A2L2YA71-F1
#
_cell.length_a   1.000
_cell.length_b   1.000
_cell.length_c   1.000
_cell.angle_alpha   90.00
_cell.angle_beta   90.00
_cell.angle_gamma   90.00
#
_symmetry.space_group_name_H-M   'P 1'
#
loop_
_entity.id
_entity.type
_entity.pdbx_description
1 polymer ?
#
loop_
_entity_poly.entity_id
_entity_poly.type
_entity_poly.pdbx_seq_one_letter_code
_entity_poly.pdbx_strand_id
1 'polypeptide(L)'
;SPNMIFLSQSLLVGDGSMCSRVAHEISHGWFGLLIGALDWTEEWLSEGFATFIEDCVHIWVINMNESEGNDYRELKSHIRKKILLSEVENTENVLQVMRSSKGKIDKNLVDGVEATVLKNGQNPLKGFMQVHYIKGYFLLKHLSDAVGIDKFIAFLRAYVDEYGGRLVTSAEFLSMYFRHFPYIKNIFTINDIYENWLHNSGIPEAILNSSISKNNQLFSEVVDETEKWIKLNKFLLKKLPKRKIVSYDNFSQMTPEQMILLLENLLELDLLSVQTLKCLNDFFNLKDSNPEVQHRWFELVVKHKYRNEYPALKLFLTNHLAMGVYLYGEMIFSRNATLKRIAQECFDSMESEMEPNYKKTILQMISDSA
;
A
#
# COMPACT_ATOMS: atom_id res chain seq x y z
N SER A 1 -9.91 17.53 -1.81
CA SER A 1 -10.20 18.98 -1.97
C SER A 1 -10.77 19.51 -0.65
N PRO A 2 -10.48 20.76 -0.23
CA PRO A 2 -11.09 21.32 0.97
C PRO A 2 -12.63 21.28 0.85
N ASN A 3 -13.30 20.65 1.81
CA ASN A 3 -14.76 20.48 1.89
C ASN A 3 -15.41 19.45 0.93
N MET A 4 -14.64 18.82 0.03
CA MET A 4 -15.16 17.77 -0.85
C MET A 4 -14.10 16.70 -1.09
N ILE A 5 -14.36 15.49 -0.59
CA ILE A 5 -13.50 14.33 -0.80
C ILE A 5 -14.00 13.60 -2.05
N PHE A 6 -13.10 13.37 -3.00
CA PHE A 6 -13.36 12.56 -4.18
C PHE A 6 -12.91 11.14 -3.86
N LEU A 7 -13.86 10.21 -3.75
CA LEU A 7 -13.56 8.81 -3.47
C LEU A 7 -13.68 8.01 -4.76
N SER A 8 -12.73 7.09 -4.97
CA SER A 8 -12.88 6.07 -5.99
C SER A 8 -14.08 5.17 -5.67
N GLN A 9 -14.84 4.76 -6.69
CA GLN A 9 -15.90 3.77 -6.54
C GLN A 9 -15.40 2.45 -5.94
N SER A 10 -14.10 2.13 -6.09
CA SER A 10 -13.44 0.98 -5.47
C SER A 10 -13.48 1.02 -3.93
N LEU A 11 -13.68 2.19 -3.33
CA LEU A 11 -13.79 2.32 -1.88
C LEU A 11 -15.21 2.05 -1.36
N LEU A 12 -16.21 2.02 -2.25
CA LEU A 12 -17.63 1.88 -1.88
C LEU A 12 -18.04 0.41 -1.79
N VAL A 13 -17.42 -0.30 -0.86
CA VAL A 13 -17.82 -1.67 -0.50
C VAL A 13 -18.84 -1.63 0.64
N GLY A 14 -19.93 -2.39 0.52
CA GLY A 14 -21.07 -2.33 1.45
C GLY A 14 -20.80 -2.89 2.85
N ASP A 15 -19.62 -3.45 3.10
CA ASP A 15 -19.23 -4.11 4.36
C ASP A 15 -18.30 -3.26 5.25
N GLY A 16 -17.91 -2.07 4.80
CA GLY A 16 -17.02 -1.16 5.55
C GLY A 16 -15.54 -1.58 5.57
N SER A 17 -15.14 -2.62 4.85
CA SER A 17 -13.74 -3.09 4.81
C SER A 17 -12.76 -2.09 4.18
N MET A 18 -13.25 -1.10 3.43
CA MET A 18 -12.43 -0.02 2.85
C MET A 18 -12.47 1.29 3.66
N CYS A 19 -13.07 1.29 4.87
CA CYS A 19 -13.16 2.49 5.71
C CYS A 19 -11.79 3.07 6.09
N SER A 20 -10.73 2.25 6.14
CA SER A 20 -9.35 2.73 6.37
C SER A 20 -8.89 3.71 5.26
N ARG A 21 -9.29 3.50 4.01
CA ARG A 21 -9.00 4.44 2.91
C ARG A 21 -9.80 5.73 3.03
N VAL A 22 -11.02 5.67 3.57
CA VAL A 22 -11.76 6.90 3.89
C VAL A 22 -11.08 7.65 5.03
N ALA A 23 -10.53 6.93 6.02
CA ALA A 23 -9.74 7.54 7.09
C ALA A 23 -8.47 8.23 6.56
N HIS A 24 -7.83 7.70 5.51
CA HIS A 24 -6.74 8.37 4.80
C HIS A 24 -7.15 9.75 4.29
N GLU A 25 -8.23 9.80 3.50
CA GLU A 25 -8.72 11.03 2.91
C GLU A 25 -9.18 12.06 3.95
N ILE A 26 -9.77 11.58 5.05
CA ILE A 26 -10.12 12.44 6.20
C ILE A 26 -8.85 13.00 6.86
N SER A 27 -7.78 12.20 6.95
CA SER A 27 -6.50 12.62 7.54
C SER A 27 -5.85 13.77 6.75
N HIS A 28 -6.08 13.83 5.43
CA HIS A 28 -5.66 14.96 4.62
C HIS A 28 -6.30 16.29 5.02
N GLY A 29 -7.44 16.26 5.73
CA GLY A 29 -8.04 17.44 6.35
C GLY A 29 -7.05 18.22 7.22
N TRP A 30 -6.15 17.52 7.92
CA TRP A 30 -5.05 18.12 8.67
C TRP A 30 -3.74 18.18 7.86
N PHE A 31 -3.36 17.06 7.24
CA PHE A 31 -2.04 16.90 6.62
C PHE A 31 -2.14 16.90 5.10
N GLY A 32 -1.84 18.05 4.50
CA GLY A 32 -1.95 18.32 3.06
C GLY A 32 -2.93 19.45 2.74
N LEU A 33 -4.01 19.61 3.53
CA LEU A 33 -4.96 20.72 3.38
C LEU A 33 -4.74 21.84 4.39
N LEU A 34 -4.80 21.54 5.70
CA LEU A 34 -4.59 22.55 6.73
C LEU A 34 -3.11 22.89 6.90
N ILE A 35 -2.25 21.88 6.93
CA ILE A 35 -0.79 22.03 6.90
C ILE A 35 -0.31 21.49 5.56
N GLY A 36 0.17 22.37 4.68
CA GLY A 36 0.68 21.97 3.37
C GLY A 36 2.19 21.73 3.39
N ALA A 37 2.69 20.87 2.51
CA ALA A 37 4.12 20.81 2.20
C ALA A 37 4.58 22.10 1.50
N LEU A 38 5.77 22.61 1.81
CA LEU A 38 6.32 23.82 1.16
C LEU A 38 6.41 23.69 -0.35
N ASP A 39 6.85 22.52 -0.81
CA ASP A 39 6.90 22.15 -2.22
C ASP A 39 6.78 20.63 -2.36
N TRP A 40 6.75 20.14 -3.60
CA TRP A 40 6.62 18.71 -3.89
C TRP A 40 7.82 17.86 -3.44
N THR A 41 8.94 18.46 -3.01
CA THR A 41 10.08 17.72 -2.43
C THR A 41 9.82 17.36 -0.97
N GLU A 42 8.76 17.92 -0.38
CA GLU A 42 8.31 17.70 0.98
C GLU A 42 6.98 16.90 1.01
N GLU A 43 6.59 16.27 -0.11
CA GLU A 43 5.31 15.56 -0.30
C GLU A 43 5.02 14.48 0.76
N TRP A 44 6.06 13.86 1.32
CA TRP A 44 5.92 12.88 2.40
C TRP A 44 5.26 13.47 3.67
N LEU A 45 5.32 14.80 3.88
CA LEU A 45 4.64 15.47 5.00
C LEU A 45 3.11 15.42 4.87
N SER A 46 2.59 15.25 3.66
CA SER A 46 1.17 15.02 3.42
C SER A 46 0.88 13.52 3.46
N GLU A 47 1.48 12.76 2.54
CA GLU A 47 1.12 11.35 2.31
C GLU A 47 1.55 10.42 3.44
N GLY A 48 2.73 10.65 4.00
CA GLY A 48 3.23 9.87 5.14
C GLY A 48 2.35 10.07 6.38
N PHE A 49 1.92 11.31 6.65
CA PHE A 49 1.06 11.63 7.78
C PHE A 49 -0.35 11.07 7.60
N ALA A 50 -0.94 11.22 6.41
CA ALA A 50 -2.24 10.62 6.12
C ALA A 50 -2.19 9.09 6.28
N THR A 51 -1.15 8.44 5.74
CA THR A 51 -0.93 6.99 5.89
C THR A 51 -0.71 6.56 7.35
N PHE A 52 -0.09 7.40 8.20
CA PHE A 52 0.08 7.09 9.62
C PHE A 52 -1.21 7.26 10.43
N ILE A 53 -1.96 8.32 10.15
CA ILE A 53 -3.17 8.65 10.89
C ILE A 53 -4.36 7.80 10.45
N GLU A 54 -4.38 7.30 9.21
CA GLU A 54 -5.45 6.39 8.74
C GLU A 54 -5.61 5.17 9.67
N ASP A 55 -4.50 4.57 10.14
CA ASP A 55 -4.52 3.44 11.06
C ASP A 55 -5.11 3.85 12.41
N CYS A 56 -4.69 5.02 12.93
CA CYS A 56 -5.16 5.52 14.22
C CYS A 56 -6.66 5.79 14.19
N VAL A 57 -7.14 6.50 13.16
CA VAL A 57 -8.57 6.81 12.97
C VAL A 57 -9.38 5.54 12.78
N HIS A 58 -8.89 4.58 11.99
CA HIS A 58 -9.58 3.30 11.79
C HIS A 58 -9.76 2.55 13.12
N ILE A 59 -8.69 2.41 13.91
CA ILE A 59 -8.72 1.77 15.24
C ILE A 59 -9.74 2.44 16.15
N TRP A 60 -9.77 3.78 16.18
CA TRP A 60 -10.70 4.54 17.01
C TRP A 60 -12.15 4.37 16.56
N VAL A 61 -12.43 4.41 15.26
CA VAL A 61 -13.80 4.31 14.73
C VAL A 61 -14.37 2.90 14.90
N ILE A 62 -13.54 1.87 14.71
CA ILE A 62 -13.91 0.47 14.93
C ILE A 62 -13.98 0.11 16.42
N ASN A 63 -13.52 1.01 17.31
CA ASN A 63 -13.47 0.82 18.76
C ASN A 63 -12.64 -0.40 19.18
N MET A 64 -11.52 -0.63 18.49
CA MET A 64 -10.57 -1.68 18.89
C MET A 64 -9.97 -1.34 20.25
N ASN A 65 -9.84 -2.34 21.13
CA ASN A 65 -9.12 -2.16 22.38
C ASN A 65 -7.61 -2.01 22.13
N GLU A 66 -6.85 -1.69 23.19
CA GLU A 66 -5.40 -1.44 23.06
C GLU A 66 -4.64 -2.64 22.46
N SER A 67 -4.97 -3.87 22.86
CA SER A 67 -4.32 -5.07 22.33
C SER A 67 -4.67 -5.31 20.86
N GLU A 68 -5.96 -5.21 20.52
CA GLU A 68 -6.44 -5.36 19.13
C GLU A 68 -5.84 -4.29 18.21
N GLY A 69 -5.81 -3.03 18.67
CA GLY A 69 -5.23 -1.92 17.92
C GLY A 69 -3.71 -2.06 17.74
N ASN A 70 -3.00 -2.62 18.71
CA ASN A 70 -1.58 -2.95 18.58
C ASN A 70 -1.36 -4.04 17.53
N ASP A 71 -2.14 -5.12 17.61
CA ASP A 71 -2.04 -6.22 16.65
C ASP A 71 -2.35 -5.76 15.22
N TYR A 72 -3.38 -4.93 15.05
CA TYR A 72 -3.75 -4.33 13.78
C TYR A 72 -2.62 -3.45 13.20
N ARG A 73 -2.05 -2.54 14.00
CA ARG A 73 -0.95 -1.66 13.55
C ARG A 73 0.27 -2.44 13.13
N GLU A 74 0.65 -3.45 13.90
CA GLU A 74 1.79 -4.29 13.57
C GLU A 74 1.54 -5.09 12.29
N LEU A 75 0.33 -5.66 12.09
CA LEU A 75 -0.04 -6.36 10.86
C LEU A 75 0.01 -5.43 9.65
N LYS A 76 -0.59 -4.23 9.74
CA LYS A 76 -0.55 -3.22 8.67
C LYS A 76 0.88 -2.78 8.37
N SER A 77 1.68 -2.54 9.40
CA SER A 77 3.11 -2.22 9.27
C SER A 77 3.86 -3.35 8.56
N HIS A 78 3.56 -4.62 8.86
CA HIS A 78 4.16 -5.77 8.20
C HIS A 78 3.80 -5.83 6.70
N ILE A 79 2.53 -5.64 6.36
CA ILE A 79 2.06 -5.62 4.97
C ILE A 79 2.72 -4.45 4.20
N ARG A 80 2.74 -3.24 4.77
CA ARG A 80 3.41 -2.07 4.18
C ARG A 80 4.91 -2.30 3.99
N LYS A 81 5.58 -2.97 4.92
CA LYS A 81 7.00 -3.32 4.80
C LYS A 81 7.25 -4.18 3.56
N LYS A 82 6.43 -5.21 3.33
CA LYS A 82 6.54 -6.08 2.16
C LYS A 82 6.30 -5.32 0.85
N ILE A 83 5.27 -4.47 0.81
CA ILE A 83 4.99 -3.61 -0.35
C ILE A 83 6.19 -2.71 -0.65
N LEU A 84 6.73 -2.03 0.36
CA LEU A 84 7.89 -1.15 0.18
C LEU A 84 9.14 -1.91 -0.28
N LEU A 85 9.39 -3.12 0.25
CA LEU A 85 10.49 -3.98 -0.19
C LEU A 85 10.39 -4.29 -1.68
N SER A 86 9.21 -4.75 -2.12
CA SER A 86 8.95 -5.06 -3.52
C SER A 86 9.05 -3.82 -4.42
N GLU A 87 8.51 -2.68 -3.99
CA GLU A 87 8.56 -1.45 -4.77
C GLU A 87 9.99 -0.91 -4.93
N VAL A 88 10.77 -0.90 -3.85
CA VAL A 88 12.18 -0.46 -3.89
C VAL A 88 13.05 -1.36 -4.76
N GLU A 89 12.81 -2.68 -4.74
CA GLU A 89 13.52 -3.62 -5.61
C GLU A 89 13.28 -3.35 -7.10
N ASN A 90 12.07 -2.88 -7.46
CA ASN A 90 11.63 -2.73 -8.84
C ASN A 90 11.63 -1.27 -9.35
N THR A 91 12.16 -0.33 -8.58
CA THR A 91 12.14 1.11 -8.88
C THR A 91 13.54 1.70 -8.94
N GLU A 92 13.80 2.68 -9.80
CA GLU A 92 15.11 3.36 -9.86
C GLU A 92 15.42 4.15 -8.59
N ASN A 93 16.70 4.16 -8.16
CA ASN A 93 17.15 4.83 -6.93
C ASN A 93 16.66 6.27 -6.77
N VAL A 94 16.64 7.05 -7.86
CA VAL A 94 16.26 8.48 -7.82
C VAL A 94 14.79 8.71 -7.48
N LEU A 95 13.96 7.70 -7.68
CA LEU A 95 12.52 7.72 -7.42
C LEU A 95 12.19 7.19 -6.01
N GLN A 96 13.15 6.56 -5.34
CA GLN A 96 13.01 6.02 -3.98
C GLN A 96 13.27 7.06 -2.88
N VAL A 97 13.69 8.28 -3.22
CA VAL A 97 14.12 9.30 -2.26
C VAL A 97 12.94 10.19 -1.87
N MET A 98 12.63 10.30 -0.57
CA MET A 98 11.51 11.13 -0.08
C MET A 98 11.72 12.63 -0.28
N ARG A 99 12.99 13.10 -0.25
CA ARG A 99 13.38 14.51 -0.40
C ARG A 99 14.56 14.66 -1.38
N SER A 100 14.26 14.46 -2.66
CA SER A 100 15.25 14.37 -3.74
C SER A 100 16.08 15.64 -3.97
N SER A 101 15.57 16.81 -3.61
CA SER A 101 16.26 18.11 -3.77
C SER A 101 17.28 18.42 -2.67
N LYS A 102 17.31 17.62 -1.59
CA LYS A 102 18.04 17.95 -0.34
C LYS A 102 17.72 19.36 0.19
N GLY A 103 16.54 19.91 -0.15
CA GLY A 103 16.13 21.26 0.24
C GLY A 103 16.63 22.39 -0.66
N LYS A 104 17.21 22.06 -1.82
CA LYS A 104 17.48 23.06 -2.85
C LYS A 104 16.22 23.27 -3.69
N ILE A 105 15.57 24.40 -3.49
CA ILE A 105 14.49 24.84 -4.37
C ILE A 105 15.14 25.43 -5.62
N ASP A 106 15.26 24.63 -6.68
CA ASP A 106 15.74 25.13 -7.97
C ASP A 106 14.60 25.92 -8.62
N LYS A 107 14.53 27.20 -8.25
CA LYS A 107 13.55 28.15 -8.79
C LYS A 107 14.01 28.57 -10.17
N ASN A 108 13.44 27.95 -11.19
CA ASN A 108 13.63 28.38 -12.56
C ASN A 108 12.51 29.34 -12.95
N LEU A 109 12.83 30.38 -13.72
CA LEU A 109 11.83 31.21 -14.36
C LEU A 109 11.20 30.42 -15.50
N VAL A 110 9.96 29.97 -15.32
CA VAL A 110 9.14 29.39 -16.39
C VAL A 110 8.04 30.40 -16.68
N ASP A 111 8.02 30.93 -17.90
CA ASP A 111 7.06 31.95 -18.36
C ASP A 111 6.94 33.19 -17.45
N GLY A 112 8.07 33.61 -16.85
CA GLY A 112 8.13 34.79 -15.96
C GLY A 112 7.66 34.53 -14.53
N VAL A 113 7.29 33.30 -14.18
CA VAL A 113 6.94 32.87 -12.82
C VAL A 113 8.08 32.04 -12.23
N GLU A 114 8.47 32.32 -10.98
CA GLU A 114 9.36 31.43 -10.25
C GLU A 114 8.65 30.09 -10.02
N ALA A 115 9.05 29.06 -10.77
CA ALA A 115 8.54 27.72 -10.63
C ALA A 115 9.65 26.78 -10.13
N THR A 116 9.30 25.94 -9.16
CA THR A 116 10.21 24.88 -8.70
C THR A 116 10.11 23.71 -9.67
N VAL A 117 11.16 23.46 -10.45
CA VAL A 117 11.19 22.31 -11.36
C VAL A 117 11.63 21.10 -10.55
N LEU A 118 10.68 20.23 -10.18
CA LEU A 118 11.03 18.97 -9.56
C LEU A 118 11.63 18.03 -10.59
N LYS A 119 12.89 17.63 -10.36
CA LYS A 119 13.49 16.48 -11.04
C LYS A 119 12.59 15.26 -10.78
N ASN A 120 12.09 14.64 -11.86
CA ASN A 120 11.14 13.51 -11.87
C ASN A 120 9.69 13.83 -11.44
N GLY A 121 9.32 15.09 -11.21
CA GLY A 121 7.93 15.46 -10.86
C GLY A 121 6.91 15.12 -11.96
N GLN A 122 7.37 15.01 -13.21
CA GLN A 122 6.57 14.60 -14.38
C GLN A 122 6.82 13.14 -14.78
N ASN A 123 7.51 12.34 -13.96
CA ASN A 123 7.72 10.93 -14.28
C ASN A 123 6.36 10.20 -14.25
N PRO A 124 5.91 9.59 -15.35
CA PRO A 124 4.60 8.92 -15.41
C PRO A 124 4.51 7.73 -14.45
N LEU A 125 5.64 7.14 -14.05
CA LEU A 125 5.69 6.07 -13.07
C LEU A 125 5.44 6.59 -11.64
N LYS A 126 5.69 7.89 -11.37
CA LYS A 126 5.51 8.47 -10.03
C LYS A 126 4.07 8.33 -9.53
N GLY A 127 3.08 8.39 -10.42
CA GLY A 127 1.66 8.18 -10.07
C GLY A 127 1.34 6.78 -9.55
N PHE A 128 2.26 5.82 -9.68
CA PHE A 128 2.12 4.45 -9.19
C PHE A 128 3.02 4.17 -7.99
N MET A 129 3.78 5.15 -7.52
CA MET A 129 4.74 4.93 -6.43
C MET A 129 4.13 5.24 -5.08
N GLN A 130 4.37 4.35 -4.11
CA GLN A 130 3.97 4.49 -2.72
C GLN A 130 5.15 4.85 -1.81
N VAL A 131 6.35 5.09 -2.36
CA VAL A 131 7.54 5.48 -1.59
C VAL A 131 7.25 6.59 -0.57
N HIS A 132 6.61 7.70 -0.97
CA HIS A 132 6.35 8.85 -0.09
C HIS A 132 5.33 8.53 1.01
N TYR A 133 4.35 7.69 0.69
CA TYR A 133 3.33 7.19 1.61
C TYR A 133 3.96 6.26 2.64
N ILE A 134 4.64 5.20 2.17
CA ILE A 134 5.08 4.11 3.03
C ILE A 134 6.37 4.45 3.77
N LYS A 135 7.38 5.08 3.13
CA LYS A 135 8.56 5.53 3.88
C LYS A 135 8.20 6.65 4.86
N GLY A 136 7.31 7.56 4.47
CA GLY A 136 6.80 8.61 5.35
C GLY A 136 6.09 8.03 6.57
N TYR A 137 5.23 7.03 6.35
CA TYR A 137 4.61 6.23 7.42
C TYR A 137 5.65 5.63 8.36
N PHE A 138 6.67 4.95 7.83
CA PHE A 138 7.68 4.30 8.67
C PHE A 138 8.56 5.31 9.43
N LEU A 139 8.83 6.48 8.86
CA LEU A 139 9.53 7.54 9.58
C LEU A 139 8.68 8.02 10.76
N LEU A 140 7.39 8.30 10.55
CA LEU A 140 6.48 8.71 11.64
C LEU A 140 6.30 7.61 12.68
N LYS A 141 6.23 6.34 12.26
CA LYS A 141 6.23 5.20 13.16
C LYS A 141 7.52 5.14 13.99
N HIS A 142 8.69 5.33 13.37
CA HIS A 142 9.98 5.35 14.07
C HIS A 142 10.03 6.46 15.14
N LEU A 143 9.52 7.66 14.81
CA LEU A 143 9.39 8.76 15.78
C LEU A 143 8.40 8.40 16.90
N SER A 144 7.23 7.86 16.54
CA SER A 144 6.20 7.42 17.48
C SER A 144 6.70 6.35 18.45
N ASP A 145 7.40 5.32 17.94
CA ASP A 145 7.95 4.23 18.75
C ASP A 145 8.96 4.75 19.79
N ALA A 146 9.70 5.82 19.46
CA ALA A 146 10.71 6.40 20.35
C ALA A 146 10.12 7.20 21.53
N VAL A 147 8.89 7.70 21.41
CA VAL A 147 8.23 8.51 22.46
C VAL A 147 6.99 7.84 23.08
N GLY A 148 6.42 6.84 22.40
CA GLY A 148 5.12 6.25 22.69
C GLY A 148 3.99 6.95 21.96
N ILE A 149 3.02 6.16 21.46
CA ILE A 149 1.96 6.65 20.57
C ILE A 149 1.14 7.79 21.17
N ASP A 150 0.73 7.71 22.44
CA ASP A 150 -0.13 8.74 23.03
C ASP A 150 0.55 10.11 23.08
N LYS A 151 1.85 10.12 23.43
CA LYS A 151 2.67 11.34 23.42
C LYS A 151 2.87 11.83 22.00
N PHE A 152 3.06 10.93 21.04
CA PHE A 152 3.20 11.30 19.65
C PHE A 152 1.92 11.92 19.08
N ILE A 153 0.74 11.35 19.35
CA ILE A 153 -0.55 11.93 18.96
C ILE A 153 -0.78 13.30 19.61
N ALA A 154 -0.43 13.46 20.90
CA ALA A 154 -0.49 14.75 21.56
C ALA A 154 0.45 15.79 20.90
N PHE A 155 1.64 15.38 20.50
CA PHE A 155 2.57 16.20 19.73
C PHE A 155 2.01 16.57 18.35
N LEU A 156 1.37 15.65 17.64
CA LEU A 156 0.75 15.93 16.35
C LEU A 156 -0.38 16.96 16.45
N ARG A 157 -1.14 16.97 17.55
CA ARG A 157 -2.11 18.05 17.84
C ARG A 157 -1.43 19.39 18.02
N ALA A 158 -0.35 19.44 18.82
CA ALA A 158 0.44 20.66 18.98
C ALA A 158 1.05 21.14 17.66
N TYR A 159 1.47 20.22 16.78
CA TYR A 159 1.96 20.52 15.43
C TYR A 159 0.88 21.17 14.56
N VAL A 160 -0.35 20.62 14.59
CA VAL A 160 -1.52 21.25 13.94
C VAL A 160 -1.79 22.66 14.49
N ASP A 161 -1.72 22.84 15.81
CA ASP A 161 -1.96 24.14 16.44
C ASP A 161 -0.87 25.19 16.07
N GLU A 162 0.39 24.79 15.95
CA GLU A 162 1.52 25.69 15.64
C GLU A 162 1.59 26.06 14.15
N TYR A 163 1.28 25.11 13.26
CA TYR A 163 1.50 25.24 11.81
C TYR A 163 0.23 25.26 10.95
N GLY A 164 -0.96 25.19 11.56
CA GLY A 164 -2.22 25.28 10.83
C GLY A 164 -2.31 26.52 9.94
N GLY A 165 -2.68 26.32 8.67
CA GLY A 165 -2.76 27.36 7.65
C GLY A 165 -1.41 27.75 7.03
N ARG A 166 -0.34 26.97 7.25
CA ARG A 166 0.99 27.24 6.71
C ARG A 166 1.46 26.13 5.78
N LEU A 167 2.44 26.50 4.95
CA LEU A 167 3.28 25.56 4.26
C LEU A 167 4.53 25.28 5.08
N VAL A 168 4.94 24.03 5.20
CA VAL A 168 6.01 23.59 6.11
C VAL A 168 7.05 22.72 5.42
N THR A 169 8.25 22.74 5.99
CA THR A 169 9.39 21.92 5.57
C THR A 169 9.64 20.77 6.54
N SER A 170 10.35 19.72 6.07
CA SER A 170 10.87 18.67 6.96
C SER A 170 11.69 19.25 8.11
N ALA A 171 12.43 20.34 7.87
CA ALA A 171 13.27 20.98 8.88
C ALA A 171 12.46 21.57 10.03
N GLU A 172 11.34 22.23 9.73
CA GLU A 172 10.46 22.82 10.73
C GLU A 172 9.80 21.74 11.57
N PHE A 173 9.20 20.73 10.92
CA PHE A 173 8.56 19.61 11.61
C PHE A 173 9.54 18.88 12.54
N LEU A 174 10.71 18.47 12.02
CA LEU A 174 11.69 17.74 12.81
C LEU A 174 12.26 18.62 13.94
N SER A 175 12.51 19.90 13.69
CA SER A 175 12.98 20.82 14.72
C SER A 175 11.96 20.97 15.86
N MET A 176 10.67 21.03 15.53
CA MET A 176 9.59 21.04 16.53
C MET A 176 9.57 19.74 17.33
N TYR A 177 9.67 18.59 16.66
CA TYR A 177 9.73 17.28 17.33
C TYR A 177 10.89 17.18 18.34
N PHE A 178 12.10 17.55 17.94
CA PHE A 178 13.27 17.52 18.83
C PHE A 178 13.25 18.58 19.93
N ARG A 179 12.53 19.69 19.73
CA ARG A 179 12.28 20.70 20.77
C ARG A 179 11.28 20.18 21.81
N HIS A 180 10.25 19.46 21.36
CA HIS A 180 9.22 18.87 22.21
C HIS A 180 9.75 17.67 23.00
N PHE A 181 10.60 16.85 22.37
CA PHE A 181 11.20 15.65 22.98
C PHE A 181 12.74 15.72 22.98
N PRO A 182 13.36 16.58 23.80
CA PRO A 182 14.80 16.82 23.76
C PRO A 182 15.65 15.58 24.08
N TYR A 183 15.11 14.63 24.86
CA TYR A 183 15.80 13.39 25.23
C TYR A 183 16.02 12.42 24.05
N ILE A 184 15.28 12.57 22.95
CA ILE A 184 15.42 11.72 21.75
C ILE A 184 16.79 11.89 21.09
N LYS A 185 17.46 13.03 21.29
CA LYS A 185 18.83 13.26 20.79
C LYS A 185 19.86 12.23 21.28
N ASN A 186 19.55 11.50 22.35
CA ASN A 186 20.39 10.42 22.86
C ASN A 186 20.18 9.08 22.13
N ILE A 187 19.12 8.97 21.33
CA ILE A 187 18.76 7.77 20.56
C ILE A 187 19.15 7.95 19.09
N PHE A 188 18.72 9.06 18.49
CA PHE A 188 19.09 9.46 17.12
C PHE A 188 19.01 10.98 16.98
N THR A 189 19.71 11.52 16.00
CA THR A 189 19.77 12.95 15.71
C THR A 189 18.91 13.32 14.50
N ILE A 190 18.67 14.61 14.32
CA ILE A 190 18.00 15.12 13.11
C ILE A 190 18.79 14.79 11.83
N ASN A 191 20.12 14.76 11.90
CA ASN A 191 20.98 14.41 10.77
C ASN A 191 20.84 12.93 10.40
N ASP A 192 20.70 12.05 11.39
CA ASP A 192 20.42 10.63 11.13
C ASP A 192 19.10 10.45 10.38
N ILE A 193 18.09 11.27 10.66
CA ILE A 193 16.83 11.26 9.91
C ILE A 193 17.06 11.70 8.46
N TYR A 194 17.76 12.82 8.26
CA TYR A 194 18.02 13.32 6.92
C TYR A 194 18.75 12.31 6.05
N GLU A 195 19.85 11.76 6.56
CA GLU A 195 20.66 10.80 5.81
C GLU A 195 19.92 9.48 5.62
N ASN A 196 19.40 8.87 6.69
CA ASN A 196 18.88 7.49 6.59
C ASN A 196 17.48 7.41 5.98
N TRP A 197 16.69 8.48 6.01
CA TRP A 197 15.28 8.45 5.58
C TRP A 197 14.98 9.38 4.41
N LEU A 198 15.40 10.65 4.50
CA LEU A 198 14.92 11.67 3.57
C LEU A 198 15.75 11.74 2.29
N HIS A 199 17.08 11.60 2.38
CA HIS A 199 18.00 11.90 1.27
C HIS A 199 18.54 10.67 0.54
N ASN A 200 18.44 9.48 1.14
CA ASN A 200 18.97 8.26 0.55
C ASN A 200 17.88 7.35 -0.03
N SER A 201 18.25 6.69 -1.13
CA SER A 201 17.48 5.60 -1.73
C SER A 201 17.63 4.33 -0.90
N GLY A 202 16.89 3.28 -1.26
CA GLY A 202 16.89 2.02 -0.52
C GLY A 202 16.01 2.07 0.73
N ILE A 203 16.16 1.09 1.61
CA ILE A 203 15.29 0.91 2.78
C ILE A 203 16.06 1.26 4.05
N PRO A 204 15.57 2.19 4.87
CA PRO A 204 16.15 2.49 6.17
C PRO A 204 16.36 1.22 7.03
N GLU A 205 17.52 1.11 7.69
CA GLU A 205 17.85 -0.07 8.51
C GLU A 205 16.82 -0.35 9.61
N ALA A 206 16.23 0.70 10.18
CA ALA A 206 15.16 0.56 11.17
C ALA A 206 13.95 -0.23 10.64
N ILE A 207 13.61 -0.08 9.35
CA ILE A 207 12.55 -0.85 8.71
C ILE A 207 13.01 -2.29 8.50
N LEU A 208 14.23 -2.50 7.97
CA LEU A 208 14.78 -3.85 7.73
C LEU A 208 14.80 -4.69 9.01
N ASN A 209 15.24 -4.08 10.12
CA ASN A 209 15.37 -4.73 11.41
C ASN A 209 14.04 -4.86 12.17
N SER A 210 12.99 -4.14 11.76
CA SER A 210 11.65 -4.29 12.35
C SER A 210 11.07 -5.68 12.03
N SER A 211 10.51 -6.34 13.03
CA SER A 211 9.74 -7.58 12.84
C SER A 211 8.42 -7.48 13.59
N ILE A 212 7.41 -8.18 13.09
CA ILE A 212 6.12 -8.29 13.77
C ILE A 212 6.29 -9.07 15.08
N SER A 213 5.54 -8.70 16.12
CA SER A 213 5.60 -9.39 17.40
C SER A 213 5.21 -10.86 17.25
N LYS A 214 5.93 -11.74 17.94
CA LYS A 214 5.59 -13.17 18.00
C LYS A 214 4.26 -13.43 18.69
N ASN A 215 3.78 -12.48 19.47
CA ASN A 215 2.52 -12.57 20.20
C ASN A 215 1.35 -11.89 19.47
N ASN A 216 1.59 -11.37 18.25
CA ASN A 216 0.54 -10.75 17.45
C ASN A 216 -0.46 -11.81 17.00
N GLN A 217 -1.68 -11.77 17.53
CA GLN A 217 -2.67 -12.81 17.30
C GLN A 217 -3.10 -12.86 15.84
N LEU A 218 -3.36 -11.69 15.23
CA LEU A 218 -3.81 -11.61 13.84
C LEU A 218 -2.80 -12.23 12.88
N PHE A 219 -1.50 -12.00 13.12
CA PHE A 219 -0.43 -12.57 12.31
C PHE A 219 -0.27 -14.06 12.55
N SER A 220 -0.29 -14.52 13.80
CA SER A 220 -0.23 -15.96 14.13
C SER A 220 -1.35 -16.75 13.45
N GLU A 221 -2.58 -16.22 13.46
CA GLU A 221 -3.72 -16.81 12.75
C GLU A 221 -3.47 -16.94 11.24
N VAL A 222 -2.88 -15.92 10.61
CA VAL A 222 -2.51 -15.97 9.19
C VAL A 222 -1.46 -17.03 8.91
N VAL A 223 -0.45 -17.15 9.76
CA VAL A 223 0.60 -18.17 9.62
C VAL A 223 -0.02 -19.57 9.69
N ASP A 224 -0.84 -19.83 10.71
CA ASP A 224 -1.50 -21.12 10.91
C ASP A 224 -2.41 -21.49 9.73
N GLU A 225 -3.21 -20.54 9.26
CA GLU A 225 -4.11 -20.76 8.13
C GLU A 225 -3.34 -20.98 6.82
N THR A 226 -2.27 -20.21 6.59
CA THR A 226 -1.36 -20.39 5.44
C THR A 226 -0.83 -21.82 5.41
N GLU A 227 -0.40 -22.36 6.56
CA GLU A 227 0.04 -23.75 6.63
C GLU A 227 -1.07 -24.75 6.30
N LYS A 228 -2.31 -24.52 6.76
CA LYS A 228 -3.45 -25.40 6.43
C LYS A 228 -3.70 -25.42 4.93
N TRP A 229 -3.71 -24.26 4.27
CA TRP A 229 -3.87 -24.15 2.82
C TRP A 229 -2.72 -24.79 2.05
N ILE A 230 -1.47 -24.64 2.51
CA ILE A 230 -0.31 -25.33 1.93
C ILE A 230 -0.45 -26.85 2.05
N LYS A 231 -0.85 -27.36 3.22
CA LYS A 231 -1.05 -28.79 3.48
C LYS A 231 -2.16 -29.34 2.58
N LEU A 232 -3.29 -28.62 2.46
CA LEU A 232 -4.38 -28.95 1.54
C LEU A 232 -3.91 -28.96 0.09
N ASN A 233 -3.15 -27.96 -0.35
CA ASN A 233 -2.62 -27.89 -1.70
C ASN A 233 -1.72 -29.09 -2.03
N LYS A 234 -0.76 -29.41 -1.13
CA LYS A 234 0.12 -30.58 -1.28
C LYS A 234 -0.67 -31.88 -1.36
N PHE A 235 -1.76 -32.00 -0.60
CA PHE A 235 -2.65 -33.15 -0.65
C PHE A 235 -3.41 -33.23 -1.99
N LEU A 236 -3.96 -32.12 -2.49
CA LEU A 236 -4.72 -32.08 -3.74
C LEU A 236 -3.85 -32.26 -5.00
N LEU A 237 -2.57 -31.88 -4.95
CA LEU A 237 -1.60 -32.14 -6.02
C LEU A 237 -1.24 -33.63 -6.14
N LYS A 238 -1.29 -34.39 -5.03
CA LYS A 238 -1.10 -35.84 -5.04
C LYS A 238 -2.38 -36.48 -5.58
N LYS A 239 -2.44 -36.70 -6.91
CA LYS A 239 -3.56 -37.29 -7.66
C LYS A 239 -4.39 -38.28 -6.82
N LEU A 240 -5.59 -37.87 -6.42
CA LEU A 240 -6.58 -38.74 -5.78
C LEU A 240 -7.74 -39.06 -6.72
N PRO A 241 -8.45 -40.18 -6.50
CA PRO A 241 -9.69 -40.50 -7.20
C PRO A 241 -10.76 -39.44 -6.89
N LYS A 242 -11.67 -39.25 -7.86
CA LYS A 242 -12.81 -38.32 -7.92
C LYS A 242 -13.35 -37.77 -6.58
N ARG A 243 -13.52 -36.43 -6.56
CA ARG A 243 -14.48 -35.64 -5.75
C ARG A 243 -14.55 -36.03 -4.27
N LYS A 244 -13.46 -35.84 -3.52
CA LYS A 244 -13.58 -35.72 -2.06
C LYS A 244 -14.05 -34.30 -1.73
N ILE A 245 -15.14 -34.19 -0.97
CA ILE A 245 -15.59 -32.90 -0.42
C ILE A 245 -14.53 -32.47 0.60
N VAL A 246 -14.00 -31.26 0.43
CA VAL A 246 -13.10 -30.65 1.41
C VAL A 246 -13.98 -30.13 2.54
N SER A 247 -13.72 -30.57 3.78
CA SER A 247 -14.32 -29.98 4.97
C SER A 247 -13.51 -28.75 5.38
N TYR A 248 -14.21 -27.71 5.80
CA TYR A 248 -13.65 -26.45 6.27
C TYR A 248 -13.69 -26.31 7.80
N ASP A 249 -14.02 -27.38 8.54
CA ASP A 249 -14.29 -27.30 9.99
C ASP A 249 -13.10 -26.77 10.83
N ASN A 250 -11.88 -26.85 10.27
CA ASN A 250 -10.65 -26.38 10.91
C ASN A 250 -10.10 -25.07 10.30
N PHE A 251 -10.83 -24.44 9.39
CA PHE A 251 -10.44 -23.19 8.73
C PHE A 251 -11.14 -22.01 9.39
N SER A 252 -10.44 -20.87 9.46
CA SER A 252 -10.93 -19.67 10.14
C SER A 252 -11.27 -18.58 9.13
N GLN A 253 -12.37 -17.85 9.38
CA GLN A 253 -12.62 -16.59 8.68
C GLN A 253 -11.56 -15.56 9.09
N MET A 254 -11.31 -14.59 8.22
CA MET A 254 -10.20 -13.64 8.34
C MET A 254 -10.62 -12.22 8.01
N THR A 255 -9.95 -11.25 8.61
CA THR A 255 -10.09 -9.84 8.20
C THR A 255 -9.49 -9.62 6.80
N PRO A 256 -9.88 -8.56 6.09
CA PRO A 256 -9.26 -8.17 4.82
C PRO A 256 -7.73 -8.15 4.84
N GLU A 257 -7.12 -7.55 5.87
CA GLU A 257 -5.66 -7.50 6.02
C GLU A 257 -5.04 -8.90 6.17
N GLN A 258 -5.67 -9.76 6.96
CA GLN A 258 -5.23 -11.15 7.13
C GLN A 258 -5.33 -11.93 5.82
N MET A 259 -6.41 -11.72 5.05
CA MET A 259 -6.61 -12.34 3.74
C MET A 259 -5.56 -11.88 2.73
N ILE A 260 -5.25 -10.58 2.68
CA ILE A 260 -4.19 -10.04 1.82
C ILE A 260 -2.86 -10.74 2.11
N LEU A 261 -2.51 -10.87 3.40
CA LEU A 261 -1.25 -11.51 3.80
C LEU A 261 -1.25 -13.02 3.54
N LEU A 262 -2.38 -13.71 3.75
CA LEU A 262 -2.55 -15.12 3.39
C LEU A 262 -2.31 -15.32 1.88
N LEU A 263 -2.97 -14.54 1.04
CA LEU A 263 -2.87 -14.66 -0.41
C LEU A 263 -1.46 -14.33 -0.91
N GLU A 264 -0.80 -13.34 -0.31
CA GLU A 264 0.60 -13.03 -0.58
C GLU A 264 1.53 -14.19 -0.21
N ASN A 265 1.35 -14.82 0.95
CA ASN A 265 2.14 -16.01 1.31
C ASN A 265 1.90 -17.18 0.34
N LEU A 266 0.66 -17.33 -0.17
CA LEU A 266 0.33 -18.35 -1.17
C LEU A 266 0.87 -18.00 -2.57
N LEU A 267 1.03 -16.71 -2.88
CA LEU A 267 1.68 -16.23 -4.11
C LEU A 267 3.14 -16.62 -4.17
N GLU A 268 3.81 -16.91 -3.05
CA GLU A 268 5.20 -17.42 -3.05
C GLU A 268 5.29 -18.88 -3.53
N LEU A 269 4.17 -19.61 -3.59
CA LEU A 269 4.19 -21.01 -4.02
C LEU A 269 4.31 -21.12 -5.54
N ASP A 270 5.15 -22.03 -6.02
CA ASP A 270 5.30 -22.29 -7.46
C ASP A 270 4.01 -22.76 -8.12
N LEU A 271 3.23 -23.58 -7.40
CA LEU A 271 2.03 -24.22 -7.93
C LEU A 271 0.92 -24.37 -6.88
N LEU A 272 -0.23 -23.77 -7.18
CA LEU A 272 -1.51 -24.09 -6.55
C LEU A 272 -2.34 -24.97 -7.48
N SER A 273 -2.97 -26.00 -6.92
CA SER A 273 -3.91 -26.84 -7.67
C SER A 273 -5.18 -26.04 -8.00
N VAL A 274 -5.79 -26.35 -9.15
CA VAL A 274 -7.09 -25.78 -9.56
C VAL A 274 -8.16 -25.99 -8.48
N GLN A 275 -8.12 -27.13 -7.80
CA GLN A 275 -9.06 -27.43 -6.72
C GLN A 275 -8.79 -26.59 -5.47
N THR A 276 -7.52 -26.28 -5.17
CA THR A 276 -7.15 -25.38 -4.07
C THR A 276 -7.67 -23.97 -4.33
N LEU A 277 -7.46 -23.45 -5.54
CA LEU A 277 -7.96 -22.13 -5.95
C LEU A 277 -9.48 -22.07 -5.86
N LYS A 278 -10.18 -23.09 -6.34
CA LYS A 278 -11.63 -23.21 -6.16
C LYS A 278 -12.01 -23.17 -4.67
N CYS A 279 -11.35 -23.97 -3.84
CA CYS A 279 -11.66 -24.04 -2.41
C CYS A 279 -11.39 -22.72 -1.67
N LEU A 280 -10.33 -21.99 -2.03
CA LEU A 280 -10.01 -20.66 -1.49
C LEU A 280 -11.13 -19.67 -1.80
N ASN A 281 -11.51 -19.56 -3.08
CA ASN A 281 -12.58 -18.67 -3.48
C ASN A 281 -13.92 -19.03 -2.85
N ASP A 282 -14.27 -20.32 -2.79
CA ASP A 282 -15.53 -20.77 -2.19
C ASP A 282 -15.59 -20.48 -0.68
N PHE A 283 -14.47 -20.57 0.03
CA PHE A 283 -14.42 -20.39 1.49
C PHE A 283 -14.42 -18.91 1.90
N PHE A 284 -13.66 -18.08 1.18
CA PHE A 284 -13.44 -16.68 1.53
C PHE A 284 -14.24 -15.70 0.66
N ASN A 285 -14.93 -16.18 -0.37
CA ASN A 285 -15.62 -15.35 -1.36
C ASN A 285 -14.70 -14.31 -2.04
N LEU A 286 -13.49 -14.74 -2.42
CA LEU A 286 -12.39 -13.84 -2.84
C LEU A 286 -12.73 -12.96 -4.04
N LYS A 287 -13.39 -13.52 -5.05
CA LYS A 287 -13.76 -12.78 -6.27
C LYS A 287 -14.76 -11.65 -6.03
N ASP A 288 -15.52 -11.69 -4.93
CA ASP A 288 -16.56 -10.71 -4.58
C ASP A 288 -16.21 -9.98 -3.26
N SER A 289 -14.96 -10.11 -2.80
CA SER A 289 -14.42 -9.39 -1.65
C SER A 289 -14.12 -7.93 -1.99
N ASN A 290 -13.60 -7.15 -1.05
CA ASN A 290 -13.16 -5.79 -1.35
C ASN A 290 -12.02 -5.76 -2.39
N PRO A 291 -11.82 -4.62 -3.08
CA PRO A 291 -10.86 -4.53 -4.17
C PRO A 291 -9.40 -4.81 -3.81
N GLU A 292 -8.96 -4.59 -2.56
CA GLU A 292 -7.58 -4.90 -2.16
C GLU A 292 -7.36 -6.43 -2.06
N VAL A 293 -8.34 -7.14 -1.49
CA VAL A 293 -8.34 -8.61 -1.44
C VAL A 293 -8.50 -9.19 -2.85
N GLN A 294 -9.42 -8.66 -3.65
CA GLN A 294 -9.63 -9.08 -5.04
C GLN A 294 -8.35 -8.93 -5.87
N HIS A 295 -7.62 -7.82 -5.71
CA HIS A 295 -6.35 -7.61 -6.41
C HIS A 295 -5.37 -8.78 -6.14
N ARG A 296 -5.13 -9.12 -4.87
CA ARG A 296 -4.27 -10.24 -4.48
C ARG A 296 -4.79 -11.60 -4.98
N TRP A 297 -6.11 -11.78 -4.96
CA TRP A 297 -6.72 -12.99 -5.52
C TRP A 297 -6.46 -13.10 -7.03
N PHE A 298 -6.60 -12.01 -7.76
CA PHE A 298 -6.40 -12.03 -9.21
C PHE A 298 -4.93 -12.18 -9.62
N GLU A 299 -3.97 -11.76 -8.80
CA GLU A 299 -2.56 -12.14 -8.98
C GLU A 299 -2.40 -13.67 -8.98
N LEU A 300 -3.03 -14.40 -8.05
CA LEU A 300 -3.02 -15.87 -8.03
C LEU A 300 -3.71 -16.47 -9.26
N VAL A 301 -4.84 -15.89 -9.68
CA VAL A 301 -5.57 -16.32 -10.89
C VAL A 301 -4.69 -16.21 -12.13
N VAL A 302 -3.96 -15.09 -12.27
CA VAL A 302 -3.04 -14.84 -13.39
C VAL A 302 -1.83 -15.76 -13.31
N LYS A 303 -1.14 -15.82 -12.16
CA LYS A 303 0.04 -16.67 -11.93
C LYS A 303 -0.23 -18.14 -12.26
N HIS A 304 -1.35 -18.67 -11.76
CA HIS A 304 -1.72 -20.08 -11.93
C HIS A 304 -2.64 -20.35 -13.12
N LYS A 305 -2.94 -19.35 -13.95
CA LYS A 305 -3.72 -19.47 -15.19
C LYS A 305 -5.11 -20.09 -14.94
N TYR A 306 -5.76 -19.68 -13.86
CA TYR A 306 -7.03 -20.26 -13.41
C TYR A 306 -8.23 -19.73 -14.22
N ARG A 307 -8.50 -20.41 -15.34
CA ARG A 307 -9.48 -19.98 -16.35
C ARG A 307 -10.90 -19.74 -15.84
N ASN A 308 -11.32 -20.43 -14.79
CA ASN A 308 -12.69 -20.31 -14.28
C ASN A 308 -13.01 -18.89 -13.79
N GLU A 309 -11.98 -18.14 -13.35
CA GLU A 309 -12.14 -16.79 -12.79
C GLU A 309 -11.81 -15.68 -13.78
N TYR A 310 -11.50 -16.02 -15.04
CA TYR A 310 -11.25 -15.01 -16.07
C TYR A 310 -12.43 -14.06 -16.31
N PRO A 311 -13.71 -14.48 -16.23
CA PRO A 311 -14.84 -13.55 -16.29
C PRO A 311 -14.85 -12.54 -15.13
N ALA A 312 -14.55 -12.98 -13.91
CA ALA A 312 -14.48 -12.10 -12.74
C ALA A 312 -13.28 -11.14 -12.83
N LEU A 313 -12.13 -11.62 -13.33
CA LEU A 313 -10.95 -10.80 -13.60
C LEU A 313 -11.26 -9.66 -14.58
N LYS A 314 -11.99 -9.94 -15.66
CA LYS A 314 -12.43 -8.90 -16.62
C LYS A 314 -13.27 -7.82 -15.94
N LEU A 315 -14.21 -8.24 -15.09
CA LEU A 315 -15.08 -7.32 -14.36
C LEU A 315 -14.27 -6.47 -13.37
N PHE A 316 -13.27 -7.06 -12.71
CA PHE A 316 -12.37 -6.32 -11.83
C PHE A 316 -11.57 -5.25 -12.58
N LEU A 317 -10.97 -5.59 -13.73
CA LEU A 317 -10.19 -4.65 -14.53
C LEU A 317 -11.02 -3.48 -15.08
N THR A 318 -12.31 -3.68 -15.30
CA THR A 318 -13.24 -2.65 -15.80
C THR A 318 -13.78 -1.78 -14.68
N ASN A 319 -14.11 -2.37 -13.52
CA ASN A 319 -14.67 -1.63 -12.39
C ASN A 319 -13.63 -0.94 -11.50
N HIS A 320 -12.41 -1.49 -11.42
CA HIS A 320 -11.38 -1.03 -10.49
C HIS A 320 -10.09 -0.63 -11.23
N LEU A 321 -10.23 0.18 -12.29
CA LEU A 321 -9.16 0.56 -13.23
C LEU A 321 -7.83 0.88 -12.56
N ALA A 322 -7.81 1.82 -11.61
CA ALA A 322 -6.59 2.26 -10.94
C ALA A 322 -5.87 1.12 -10.19
N MET A 323 -6.63 0.23 -9.54
CA MET A 323 -6.09 -0.94 -8.84
C MET A 323 -5.72 -2.07 -9.79
N GLY A 324 -6.34 -2.13 -10.97
CA GLY A 324 -6.13 -3.15 -11.98
C GLY A 324 -4.89 -2.95 -12.86
N VAL A 325 -4.28 -1.76 -12.87
CA VAL A 325 -3.18 -1.45 -13.81
C VAL A 325 -2.03 -2.44 -13.72
N TYR A 326 -1.61 -2.84 -12.51
CA TYR A 326 -0.52 -3.82 -12.33
C TYR A 326 -0.85 -5.19 -12.94
N LEU A 327 -2.11 -5.62 -12.89
CA LEU A 327 -2.55 -6.89 -13.45
C LEU A 327 -2.43 -6.92 -14.98
N TYR A 328 -2.50 -5.77 -15.67
CA TYR A 328 -2.21 -5.73 -17.11
C TYR A 328 -0.79 -6.20 -17.39
N GLY A 329 0.21 -5.73 -16.63
CA GLY A 329 1.60 -6.17 -16.76
C GLY A 329 1.73 -7.68 -16.57
N GLU A 330 1.22 -8.20 -15.45
CA GLU A 330 1.24 -9.64 -15.14
C GLU A 330 0.60 -10.46 -16.27
N MET A 331 -0.54 -10.02 -16.80
CA MET A 331 -1.25 -10.72 -17.88
C MET A 331 -0.52 -10.67 -19.21
N ILE A 332 0.02 -9.51 -19.59
CA ILE A 332 0.76 -9.30 -20.84
C ILE A 332 2.05 -10.14 -20.85
N PHE A 333 2.78 -10.16 -19.74
CA PHE A 333 4.06 -10.88 -19.63
C PHE A 333 3.93 -12.34 -19.17
N SER A 334 2.73 -12.83 -18.82
CA SER A 334 2.44 -14.22 -18.38
C SER A 334 2.77 -15.35 -19.38
N ARG A 335 3.19 -15.01 -20.61
CA ARG A 335 3.37 -15.93 -21.75
C ARG A 335 2.10 -16.76 -22.06
N ASN A 336 0.92 -16.25 -21.73
CA ASN A 336 -0.36 -16.90 -21.98
C ASN A 336 -1.19 -16.06 -22.96
N ALA A 337 -1.38 -16.58 -24.17
CA ALA A 337 -2.12 -15.89 -25.23
C ALA A 337 -3.56 -15.53 -24.84
N THR A 338 -4.20 -16.32 -23.97
CA THR A 338 -5.56 -16.00 -23.49
C THR A 338 -5.55 -14.79 -22.55
N LEU A 339 -4.60 -14.73 -21.61
CA LEU A 339 -4.49 -13.60 -20.68
C LEU A 339 -4.08 -12.32 -21.41
N LYS A 340 -3.11 -12.39 -22.34
CA LYS A 340 -2.74 -11.25 -23.19
C LYS A 340 -3.93 -10.72 -23.99
N ARG A 341 -4.75 -11.61 -24.55
CA ARG A 341 -5.99 -11.22 -25.24
C ARG A 341 -7.01 -10.58 -24.30
N ILE A 342 -7.19 -11.11 -23.10
CA ILE A 342 -8.09 -10.51 -22.10
C ILE A 342 -7.62 -9.11 -21.73
N ALA A 343 -6.32 -8.91 -21.51
CA ALA A 343 -5.75 -7.61 -21.21
C ALA A 343 -6.04 -6.62 -22.36
N GLN A 344 -5.78 -7.01 -23.61
CA GLN A 344 -6.10 -6.16 -24.77
C GLN A 344 -7.60 -5.83 -24.85
N GLU A 345 -8.48 -6.84 -24.75
CA GLU A 345 -9.93 -6.64 -24.80
C GLU A 345 -10.42 -5.67 -23.70
N CYS A 346 -9.89 -5.76 -22.47
CA CYS A 346 -10.25 -4.85 -21.38
C CYS A 346 -9.70 -3.44 -21.63
N PHE A 347 -8.45 -3.33 -22.09
CA PHE A 347 -7.84 -2.05 -22.43
C PHE A 347 -8.64 -1.33 -23.51
N ASP A 348 -8.93 -2.00 -24.63
CA ASP A 348 -9.68 -1.42 -25.76
C ASP A 348 -11.06 -0.94 -25.32
N SER A 349 -11.73 -1.68 -24.42
CA SER A 349 -13.06 -1.32 -23.92
C SER A 349 -13.08 -0.09 -23.00
N MET A 350 -11.98 0.18 -22.29
CA MET A 350 -11.89 1.23 -21.28
C MET A 350 -10.96 2.37 -21.70
N GLU A 351 -10.28 2.28 -22.84
CA GLU A 351 -9.23 3.20 -23.30
C GLU A 351 -9.68 4.67 -23.27
N SER A 352 -10.94 4.95 -23.62
CA SER A 352 -11.51 6.29 -23.63
C SER A 352 -11.84 6.85 -22.25
N GLU A 353 -11.97 5.99 -21.24
CA GLU A 353 -12.30 6.35 -19.85
C GLU A 353 -11.06 6.34 -18.94
N MET A 354 -9.97 5.71 -19.37
CA MET A 354 -8.72 5.65 -18.60
C MET A 354 -8.04 7.01 -18.50
N GLU A 355 -7.49 7.30 -17.32
CA GLU A 355 -6.62 8.46 -17.16
C GLU A 355 -5.38 8.38 -18.07
N PRO A 356 -4.86 9.51 -18.58
CA PRO A 356 -3.76 9.54 -19.55
C PRO A 356 -2.51 8.79 -19.10
N ASN A 357 -2.17 8.83 -17.80
CA ASN A 357 -1.01 8.13 -17.26
C ASN A 357 -1.18 6.60 -17.30
N TYR A 358 -2.35 6.10 -16.88
CA TYR A 358 -2.67 4.66 -16.96
C TYR A 358 -2.65 4.17 -18.39
N LYS A 359 -3.29 4.93 -19.29
CA LYS A 359 -3.30 4.64 -20.73
C LYS A 359 -1.88 4.54 -21.30
N LYS A 360 -1.03 5.53 -21.02
CA LYS A 360 0.35 5.57 -21.50
C LYS A 360 1.16 4.37 -20.99
N THR A 361 1.03 4.04 -19.70
CA THR A 361 1.73 2.90 -19.09
C THR A 361 1.30 1.57 -19.71
N ILE A 362 0.01 1.32 -19.88
CA ILE A 362 -0.48 0.06 -20.45
C ILE A 362 -0.10 -0.07 -21.93
N LEU A 363 -0.18 1.02 -22.71
CA LEU A 363 0.28 1.04 -24.10
C LEU A 363 1.78 0.70 -24.22
N GLN A 364 2.60 1.23 -23.30
CA GLN A 364 4.01 0.89 -23.25
C GLN A 364 4.22 -0.61 -22.98
N MET A 365 3.52 -1.18 -21.99
CA MET A 365 3.59 -2.62 -21.70
C MET A 365 3.17 -3.49 -22.89
N ILE A 366 2.10 -3.10 -23.60
CA ILE A 366 1.65 -3.80 -24.81
C ILE A 366 2.73 -3.73 -25.90
N SER A 367 3.31 -2.54 -26.13
CA SER A 367 4.38 -2.32 -27.11
C SER A 367 5.63 -3.13 -26.79
N ASP A 368 6.06 -3.19 -25.52
CA ASP A 368 7.26 -3.92 -25.09
C ASP A 368 7.07 -5.45 -25.18
N SER A 369 5.82 -5.91 -25.26
CA SER A 369 5.46 -7.33 -25.38
C SER A 369 5.26 -7.82 -26.81
N ALA A 370 5.26 -6.91 -27.79
CA ALA A 370 5.11 -7.19 -29.21
C ALA A 370 6.47 -7.56 -29.81
#